data_AF-A0A1J3CTF3-F1
#
_entry.id   AF-A0A1J3CTF3-F1
#
_cell.length_a   1.000
_cell.length_b   1.000
_cell.length_c   1.000
_cell.angle_alpha   90.00
_cell.angle_beta   90.00
_cell.angle_gamma   90.00
#
_symmetry.space_group_name_H-M   'P 1'
#
loop_
_entity.id
_entity.type
_entity.pdbx_description
1 polymer ?
#
loop_
_entity_poly.entity_id
_entity_poly.type
_entity_poly.pdbx_seq_one_letter_code
_entity_poly.pdbx_strand_id
1 'polypeptide(L)'
;PRRFPSHGEVLAYLRDFAKEFGIEELIRFETTVVRVSPAAKSDGGEENGKWRIESTGKEKKTHRDEIYDAVVVSNGHYIEPLLAEIPGISSWPGKEMH
;
A
#
# COMPACT_ATOMS: atom_id res chain seq x y z
N PRO A 1 0.22 23.74 25.96
CA PRO A 1 0.24 22.96 24.70
C PRO A 1 -0.06 21.47 24.95
N ARG A 2 -0.93 20.86 24.13
CA ARG A 2 -1.29 19.44 24.22
C ARG A 2 -0.19 18.59 23.58
N ARG A 3 0.29 17.55 24.29
CA ARG A 3 1.44 16.72 23.85
C ARG A 3 1.07 15.53 22.96
N PHE A 4 -0.19 15.10 22.98
CA PHE A 4 -0.65 13.92 22.25
C PHE A 4 -1.79 14.32 21.31
N PRO A 5 -1.52 14.47 20.00
CA PRO A 5 -2.56 14.74 19.01
C PRO A 5 -3.50 13.53 18.87
N SER A 6 -4.72 13.80 18.43
CA SER A 6 -5.71 12.81 18.02
C SER A 6 -5.34 12.27 16.64
N HIS A 7 -5.86 11.09 16.28
CA HIS A 7 -5.65 10.55 14.94
C HIS A 7 -6.14 11.51 13.83
N GLY A 8 -7.18 12.31 14.11
CA GLY A 8 -7.71 13.30 13.17
C GLY A 8 -6.72 14.46 12.92
N GLU A 9 -6.06 14.96 13.97
CA GLU A 9 -5.04 15.99 13.83
C GLU A 9 -3.79 15.47 13.10
N VAL A 10 -3.36 14.24 13.40
CA VAL A 10 -2.23 13.61 12.68
C VAL A 10 -2.56 13.43 11.20
N LEU A 11 -3.78 12.98 10.87
CA LEU A 11 -4.22 12.82 9.48
C LEU A 11 -4.27 14.17 8.74
N ALA A 12 -4.79 15.21 9.39
CA ALA A 12 -4.81 16.56 8.82
C ALA A 12 -3.39 17.04 8.49
N TYR A 13 -2.46 16.91 9.45
CA TYR A 13 -1.06 17.25 9.25
C TYR A 13 -0.43 16.53 8.04
N LEU A 14 -0.63 15.22 7.91
CA LEU A 14 -0.07 14.45 6.80
C LEU A 14 -0.64 14.86 5.43
N ARG A 15 -1.95 15.17 5.38
CA ARG A 15 -2.59 15.68 4.16
C ARG A 15 -2.09 17.05 3.77
N ASP A 16 -2.02 17.97 4.74
CA ASP A 16 -1.52 19.33 4.52
C ASP A 16 -0.05 19.31 4.07
N PHE A 17 0.77 18.45 4.68
CA PHE A 17 2.16 18.22 4.24
C PHE A 17 2.23 17.73 2.79
N ALA A 18 1.47 16.69 2.42
CA ALA A 18 1.49 16.16 1.06
C ALA A 18 1.05 17.20 0.02
N LYS A 19 0.07 18.05 0.38
CA LYS A 19 -0.41 19.14 -0.47
C LYS A 19 0.61 20.27 -0.60
N GLU A 20 1.17 20.75 0.51
CA GLU A 20 2.13 21.87 0.54
C GLU A 20 3.36 21.57 -0.32
N PHE A 21 3.84 20.32 -0.30
CA PHE A 21 5.02 19.89 -1.06
C PHE A 21 4.69 19.28 -2.44
N GLY A 22 3.44 19.33 -2.91
CA GLY A 22 3.04 18.83 -4.23
C GLY A 22 3.17 17.31 -4.40
N ILE A 23 3.27 16.55 -3.31
CA ILE A 23 3.40 15.09 -3.33
C ILE A 23 2.08 14.44 -3.78
N GLU A 24 0.94 15.07 -3.45
CA GLU A 24 -0.39 14.56 -3.79
C GLU A 24 -0.56 14.34 -5.31
N GLU A 25 0.05 15.19 -6.14
CA GLU A 25 0.00 15.09 -7.61
C GLU A 25 0.78 13.89 -8.17
N LEU A 26 1.71 13.35 -7.39
CA LEU A 26 2.50 12.16 -7.75
C LEU A 26 1.80 10.86 -7.36
N ILE A 27 0.72 10.93 -6.56
CA ILE A 27 0.03 9.76 -6.03
C ILE A 27 -1.13 9.36 -6.94
N ARG A 28 -1.17 8.08 -7.29
CA ARG A 28 -2.35 7.47 -7.91
C ARG A 28 -3.19 6.78 -6.84
N PHE A 29 -4.15 7.53 -6.30
CA PHE A 29 -5.14 6.96 -5.37
C PHE A 29 -5.99 5.88 -6.06
N GLU A 30 -6.64 5.05 -5.23
CA GLU A 30 -7.53 3.98 -5.69
C GLU A 30 -6.89 3.04 -6.73
N THR A 31 -5.56 2.85 -6.61
CA THR A 31 -4.75 2.00 -7.47
C THR A 31 -4.03 0.97 -6.60
N THR A 32 -4.30 -0.31 -6.85
CA THR A 32 -3.67 -1.42 -6.13
C THR A 32 -2.54 -1.99 -6.97
N VAL A 33 -1.33 -2.03 -6.43
CA VAL A 33 -0.22 -2.79 -7.01
C VAL A 33 -0.48 -4.27 -6.76
N VAL A 34 -0.55 -5.07 -7.82
CA VAL A 34 -0.85 -6.51 -7.74
C VAL A 34 0.41 -7.37 -7.92
N ARG A 35 1.44 -6.84 -8.58
CA ARG A 35 2.71 -7.54 -8.76
C ARG A 35 3.86 -6.57 -8.96
N VAL A 36 5.01 -6.94 -8.39
CA VAL A 36 6.31 -6.31 -8.59
C VAL A 36 7.29 -7.42 -8.97
N SER A 37 7.99 -7.26 -10.09
CA SER A 37 9.02 -8.21 -10.52
C SER A 37 10.14 -7.52 -11.29
N PRO A 38 11.35 -8.10 -11.35
CA PRO A 38 12.39 -7.61 -12.26
C PRO A 38 11.87 -7.56 -13.70
N ALA A 39 12.21 -6.49 -14.43
CA ALA A 39 11.86 -6.35 -15.84
C ALA A 39 12.65 -7.34 -16.70
N ALA A 40 12.00 -7.99 -17.66
CA ALA A 40 12.70 -8.89 -18.59
C ALA A 40 13.39 -8.09 -19.71
N LYS A 41 14.41 -8.68 -20.36
CA LYS A 41 15.06 -8.08 -21.54
C LYS A 41 14.06 -7.77 -22.67
N SER A 42 13.01 -8.57 -22.81
CA SER A 42 11.93 -8.37 -23.79
C SER A 42 11.04 -7.17 -23.50
N ASP A 43 11.03 -6.68 -22.24
CA ASP A 43 10.22 -5.54 -21.82
C ASP A 43 10.93 -4.20 -22.08
N GLY A 44 12.00 -4.20 -22.88
CA GLY A 44 12.85 -3.03 -23.15
C GLY A 44 13.82 -2.68 -22.02
N GLY A 45 13.95 -3.55 -21.02
CA GLY A 45 14.94 -3.41 -19.96
C GLY A 45 16.35 -3.76 -20.45
N GLU A 46 17.32 -2.88 -20.20
CA GLU A 46 18.74 -3.26 -20.25
C GLU A 46 19.00 -4.42 -19.26
N GLU A 47 20.13 -5.10 -19.40
CA GLU A 47 20.54 -6.22 -18.55
C GLU A 47 20.60 -5.89 -17.04
N ASN A 48 20.45 -4.61 -16.67
CA ASN A 48 20.55 -4.10 -15.32
C ASN A 48 19.22 -3.56 -14.77
N GLY A 49 18.65 -4.28 -13.80
CA GLY A 49 18.11 -3.67 -12.56
C GLY A 49 16.78 -2.93 -12.58
N LYS A 50 16.04 -2.87 -13.70
CA LYS A 50 14.70 -2.24 -13.74
C LYS A 50 13.60 -3.14 -13.20
N TRP A 51 12.47 -2.53 -12.82
CA TRP A 51 11.32 -3.20 -12.21
C TRP A 51 10.06 -3.02 -13.05
N ARG A 52 9.31 -4.11 -13.22
CA ARG A 52 7.98 -4.14 -13.78
C ARG A 52 6.93 -4.13 -12.67
N ILE A 53 5.98 -3.20 -12.78
CA ILE A 53 4.90 -3.00 -11.81
C ILE A 53 3.56 -3.18 -12.50
N GLU A 54 2.81 -4.17 -12.06
CA GLU A 54 1.43 -4.38 -12.47
C GLU A 54 0.49 -3.78 -11.43
N SER A 55 -0.44 -2.94 -11.88
CA SER A 55 -1.42 -2.32 -10.98
C SER A 55 -2.81 -2.27 -11.59
N THR A 56 -3.81 -2.22 -10.73
CA THR A 56 -5.22 -2.17 -11.10
C THR A 56 -5.91 -0.98 -10.47
N GLY A 57 -6.67 -0.23 -11.27
CA GLY A 57 -7.51 0.86 -10.78
C GLY A 57 -8.80 0.35 -10.12
N LYS A 58 -9.52 1.24 -9.46
CA LYS A 58 -10.86 0.97 -8.90
C LYS A 58 -11.77 0.32 -9.96
N GLU A 59 -12.51 -0.70 -9.53
CA GLU A 59 -13.38 -1.55 -10.37
C GLU A 59 -12.68 -2.52 -11.35
N LYS A 60 -11.35 -2.71 -11.25
CA LYS A 60 -10.58 -3.63 -12.12
C LYS A 60 -10.68 -3.34 -13.63
N LYS A 61 -11.23 -2.19 -14.01
CA LYS A 61 -11.42 -1.79 -15.42
C LYS A 61 -10.13 -1.29 -16.08
N THR A 62 -9.16 -0.87 -15.26
CA THR A 62 -7.87 -0.37 -15.74
C THR A 62 -6.77 -1.28 -15.22
N HIS A 63 -6.05 -1.93 -16.13
CA HIS A 63 -4.80 -2.62 -15.86
C HIS A 63 -3.65 -1.77 -16.39
N ARG A 64 -2.62 -1.59 -15.57
CA ARG A 64 -1.40 -0.86 -15.95
C ARG A 64 -0.22 -1.78 -15.75
N ASP A 65 0.72 -1.64 -16.67
CA ASP A 65 1.98 -2.36 -16.67
C ASP A 65 3.07 -1.37 -17.04
N GLU A 66 3.92 -1.06 -16.08
CA GLU A 66 4.85 0.07 -16.14
C GLU A 66 6.24 -0.35 -15.66
N ILE A 67 7.27 0.24 -16.27
CA ILE A 67 8.67 0.00 -15.95
C ILE A 67 9.23 1.18 -15.16
N TYR A 68 9.90 0.89 -14.05
CA TYR A 68 10.54 1.86 -13.17
C TYR A 68 12.00 1.47 -12.93
N ASP A 69 12.86 2.47 -12.72
CA ASP A 69 14.27 2.25 -12.40
C ASP A 69 14.48 1.77 -10.96
N ALA A 70 13.56 2.13 -10.05
CA ALA A 70 13.63 1.76 -8.65
C ALA A 70 12.23 1.57 -8.04
N VAL A 71 12.17 0.80 -6.96
CA VAL A 71 10.95 0.53 -6.20
C VAL A 71 11.24 0.71 -4.71
N VAL A 72 10.37 1.45 -4.02
CA VAL A 72 10.35 1.56 -2.56
C VAL A 72 9.02 1.02 -2.06
N VAL A 73 9.07 0.04 -1.15
CA VAL A 73 7.88 -0.62 -0.61
C VAL A 73 7.47 0.03 0.70
N SER A 74 6.31 0.69 0.70
CA SER A 74 5.73 1.40 1.85
C SER A 74 4.27 1.00 2.09
N ASN A 75 3.96 -0.30 1.96
CA ASN A 75 2.57 -0.83 2.05
C ASN A 75 2.05 -1.02 3.48
N GLY A 76 2.91 -0.87 4.49
CA GLY A 76 2.58 -1.09 5.90
C GLY A 76 2.51 -2.58 6.27
N HIS A 77 2.70 -2.88 7.55
CA HIS A 77 2.77 -4.25 8.08
C HIS A 77 1.76 -4.53 9.19
N TYR A 78 0.88 -3.57 9.53
CA TYR A 78 -0.16 -3.70 10.56
C TYR A 78 -1.58 -3.76 9.97
N ILE A 79 -1.73 -4.39 8.80
CA ILE A 79 -3.03 -4.54 8.12
C ILE A 79 -3.55 -5.98 8.12
N GLU A 80 -2.63 -6.96 8.07
CA GLU A 80 -2.98 -8.37 8.14
C GLU A 80 -2.95 -8.84 9.60
N PRO A 81 -4.10 -9.23 10.18
CA PRO A 81 -4.16 -9.69 11.56
C PRO A 81 -3.48 -11.06 11.73
N LEU A 82 -2.59 -11.17 12.72
CA LEU A 82 -2.15 -12.48 13.20
C LEU A 82 -3.23 -13.06 14.11
N LEU A 83 -4.03 -14.00 13.58
CA LEU A 83 -5.08 -14.67 14.34
C LEU A 83 -4.47 -15.77 15.22
N ALA A 84 -4.81 -15.74 16.52
CA ALA A 84 -4.34 -16.73 17.46
C ALA A 84 -5.18 -18.01 17.38
N GLU A 85 -4.52 -19.17 17.39
CA GLU A 85 -5.20 -20.45 17.56
C GLU A 85 -5.47 -20.71 19.04
N ILE A 86 -6.72 -20.58 19.47
CA ILE A 86 -7.14 -20.80 20.85
C ILE A 86 -8.05 -22.03 20.91
N PRO A 87 -7.72 -23.07 21.69
CA PRO A 87 -8.59 -24.25 21.83
C PRO A 87 -10.01 -23.86 22.28
N GLY A 88 -11.02 -24.32 21.54
CA GLY A 88 -12.42 -24.05 21.84
C GLY A 88 -12.93 -22.67 21.39
N ILE A 89 -12.11 -21.85 20.71
CA ILE A 89 -12.51 -20.51 20.23
C ILE A 89 -13.73 -20.56 19.31
N SER A 90 -13.84 -21.59 18.47
CA SER A 90 -14.98 -21.81 17.58
C SER A 90 -16.31 -22.08 18.30
N SER A 91 -16.25 -22.46 19.58
CA SER A 91 -17.42 -22.74 20.43
C SER A 91 -17.74 -21.59 21.39
N TRP A 92 -17.02 -20.47 21.30
CA TRP A 92 -17.25 -19.31 22.16
C TRP A 92 -18.59 -18.63 21.83
N PRO A 93 -19.50 -18.42 22.80
CA PRO A 93 -20.83 -17.86 22.54
C PRO A 93 -20.82 -16.33 22.37
N GLY A 94 -19.69 -15.66 22.64
CA GLY A 94 -19.55 -14.21 22.58
C GLY A 94 -18.95 -13.73 21.25
N LYS A 95 -18.78 -12.41 21.14
CA LYS A 95 -18.10 -11.79 19.99
C LYS A 95 -16.60 -12.03 20.07
N GLU A 96 -16.04 -12.53 18.97
CA GLU A 96 -14.60 -12.59 18.72
C GLU A 96 -14.19 -11.44 17.79
N MET A 97 -13.06 -10.80 18.09
CA MET A 97 -12.42 -9.77 17.26
C MET A 97 -10.90 -9.93 17.40
N HIS A 98 -10.17 -9.71 16.30
CA HIS A 98 -8.71 -9.48 16.36
C HIS A 98 -8.37 -8.29 17.25
#